data_AF-A0A9D6NVL7-F1
#
_entry.id   AF-A0A9D6NVL7-F1
#
_cell.length_a   1.000
_cell.length_b   1.000
_cell.length_c   1.000
_cell.angle_alpha   90.00
_cell.angle_beta   90.00
_cell.angle_gamma   90.00
#
_symmetry.space_group_name_H-M   'P 1'
#
loop_
_entity.id
_entity.type
_entity.pdbx_description
1 polymer ?
#
loop_
_entity_poly.entity_id
_entity_poly.type
_entity_poly.pdbx_seq_one_letter_code
_entity_poly.pdbx_strand_id
1 'polypeptide(L)'
;WRNFSGDWYRHCREKLLRSFDLDEFLIVRKGNEVLGWCQYDGEHFGPFGVAESLRGRKLGSVLFDKTVQRMKAKGLRHIWVAWTGGGAKRFYEQRGMTVNRRHALMKLEQ
;
A
#
# COMPACT_ATOMS: atom_id res chain seq x y z
N TRP A 1 1.55 -11.48 12.01
CA TRP A 1 0.58 -10.58 11.36
C TRP A 1 -0.38 -9.90 12.35
N ARG A 2 0.14 -9.31 13.44
CA ARG A 2 -0.67 -8.60 14.47
C ARG A 2 -0.72 -7.07 14.27
N ASN A 3 -0.02 -6.55 13.25
CA ASN A 3 0.29 -5.13 13.12
C ASN A 3 -0.40 -4.44 11.92
N PHE A 4 -1.28 -5.17 11.23
CA PHE A 4 -2.14 -4.61 10.18
C PHE A 4 -3.57 -4.64 10.70
N SER A 5 -4.32 -3.56 10.51
CA SER A 5 -5.69 -3.48 10.99
C SER A 5 -6.57 -4.55 10.31
N GLY A 6 -7.66 -4.94 10.97
CA GLY A 6 -8.63 -5.87 10.38
C GLY A 6 -9.17 -5.39 9.04
N ASP A 7 -9.22 -4.08 8.82
CA ASP A 7 -9.67 -3.48 7.56
C ASP A 7 -8.71 -3.76 6.38
N TRP A 8 -7.40 -3.88 6.63
CA TRP A 8 -6.44 -4.22 5.60
C TRP A 8 -6.57 -5.68 5.16
N TYR A 9 -6.80 -6.57 6.13
CA TYR A 9 -7.10 -7.97 5.84
C TYR A 9 -8.39 -8.09 5.01
N ARG A 10 -9.43 -7.36 5.39
CA ARG A 10 -10.70 -7.30 4.66
C ARG A 10 -10.49 -6.83 3.21
N HIS A 11 -9.81 -5.70 2.99
CA HIS A 11 -9.55 -5.18 1.64
C HIS A 11 -8.76 -6.16 0.76
N CYS A 12 -7.72 -6.78 1.32
CA CYS A 12 -6.93 -7.79 0.60
C CYS A 12 -7.78 -8.99 0.19
N ARG A 13 -8.54 -9.53 1.14
CA ARG A 13 -9.40 -10.69 0.90
C ARG A 13 -10.52 -10.38 -0.09
N GLU A 14 -11.19 -9.24 0.03
CA GLU A 14 -12.25 -8.84 -0.90
C GLU A 14 -11.72 -8.67 -2.32
N LYS A 15 -10.54 -8.08 -2.49
CA LYS A 15 -9.91 -7.95 -3.80
C LYS A 15 -9.57 -9.32 -4.40
N LEU A 16 -8.95 -10.21 -3.63
CA LEU A 16 -8.63 -11.58 -4.07
C LEU A 16 -9.87 -12.39 -4.45
N LEU A 17 -11.01 -12.16 -3.79
CA LEU A 17 -12.27 -12.83 -4.11
C LEU A 17 -12.97 -12.24 -5.35
N ARG A 18 -12.72 -10.96 -5.67
CA ARG A 18 -13.34 -10.26 -6.80
C ARG A 18 -12.51 -10.30 -8.09
N SER A 19 -11.18 -10.33 -7.97
CA SER A 19 -10.23 -10.27 -9.08
C SER A 19 -9.27 -11.46 -9.05
N PHE A 20 -9.00 -12.04 -10.21
CA PHE A 20 -8.00 -13.10 -10.39
C PHE A 20 -6.62 -12.57 -10.83
N ASP A 21 -6.45 -11.25 -10.99
CA ASP A 21 -5.17 -10.68 -11.41
C ASP A 21 -4.20 -10.59 -10.22
N LEU A 22 -3.48 -11.69 -10.00
CA LEU A 22 -2.45 -11.78 -8.97
C LEU A 22 -1.28 -10.82 -9.21
N ASP A 23 -1.13 -10.25 -10.42
CA ASP A 23 -0.10 -9.23 -10.67
C ASP A 23 -0.41 -7.89 -10.01
N GLU A 24 -1.62 -7.73 -9.49
CA GLU A 24 -2.01 -6.61 -8.64
C GLU A 24 -1.48 -6.71 -7.21
N PHE A 25 -0.83 -7.83 -6.85
CA PHE A 25 -0.28 -8.09 -5.53
C PHE A 25 1.25 -8.27 -5.63
N LEU A 26 1.99 -7.59 -4.76
CA LEU A 26 3.43 -7.84 -4.57
C LEU A 26 3.66 -8.22 -3.12
N ILE A 27 4.58 -9.17 -2.90
CA ILE A 27 5.01 -9.60 -1.58
C ILE A 27 6.51 -9.45 -1.41
N VAL A 28 6.93 -9.15 -0.18
CA VAL A 28 8.30 -9.33 0.27
C VAL A 28 8.36 -10.69 0.94
N ARG A 29 9.28 -11.56 0.55
CA ARG A 29 9.43 -12.89 1.14
C ARG A 29 10.86 -13.24 1.49
N LYS A 30 11.04 -14.09 2.49
CA LYS A 30 12.30 -14.77 2.81
C LYS A 30 12.01 -16.28 2.91
N GLY A 31 12.44 -17.04 1.91
CA GLY A 31 11.99 -18.43 1.76
C GLY A 31 10.47 -18.50 1.60
N ASN A 32 9.80 -19.20 2.51
CA ASN A 32 8.35 -19.36 2.58
C ASN A 32 7.66 -18.32 3.48
N GLU A 33 8.43 -17.48 4.18
CA GLU A 33 7.87 -16.45 5.05
C GLU A 33 7.54 -15.20 4.24
N VAL A 34 6.29 -14.75 4.32
CA VAL A 34 5.87 -13.45 3.79
C VAL A 34 6.13 -12.38 4.85
N LEU A 35 6.96 -11.41 4.48
CA LEU A 35 7.46 -10.34 5.34
C LEU A 35 6.82 -8.98 5.07
N GLY A 36 5.98 -8.88 4.04
CA GLY A 36 5.34 -7.64 3.65
C GLY A 36 4.58 -7.80 2.35
N TRP A 37 3.74 -6.83 2.06
CA TRP A 37 2.82 -6.88 0.94
C TRP A 37 2.36 -5.47 0.54
N CYS A 38 2.03 -5.32 -0.74
CA CYS A 38 1.14 -4.28 -1.23
C CYS A 38 0.21 -4.83 -2.31
N GLN A 39 -0.89 -4.12 -2.52
CA GLN A 39 -1.75 -4.27 -3.68
C GLN A 39 -1.98 -2.94 -4.40
N TYR A 40 -2.51 -2.99 -5.61
CA TYR A 40 -3.11 -1.84 -6.29
C TYR A 40 -4.41 -2.23 -6.98
N ASP A 41 -5.26 -1.25 -7.31
CA ASP A 41 -6.48 -1.42 -8.09
C ASP A 41 -6.61 -0.25 -9.08
N GLY A 42 -6.38 -0.52 -10.36
CA GLY A 42 -6.08 0.55 -11.32
C GLY A 42 -4.96 1.45 -10.79
N GLU A 43 -5.21 2.75 -10.72
CA GLU A 43 -4.23 3.75 -10.24
C GLU A 43 -4.19 3.91 -8.70
N HIS A 44 -5.04 3.19 -7.96
CA HIS A 44 -5.05 3.24 -6.49
C HIS A 44 -4.02 2.28 -5.91
N PHE A 45 -3.02 2.80 -5.20
CA PHE A 45 -2.05 1.98 -4.47
C PHE A 45 -2.48 1.81 -3.02
N GLY A 46 -2.52 0.56 -2.56
CA GLY A 46 -2.77 0.22 -1.16
C GLY A 46 -3.89 -0.80 -0.95
N PRO A 47 -3.92 -1.45 0.23
CA PRO A 47 -3.02 -1.23 1.37
C PRO A 47 -1.59 -1.74 1.14
N PHE A 48 -0.65 -1.30 1.99
CA PHE A 48 0.77 -1.61 1.88
C PHE A 48 1.48 -1.60 3.23
N GLY A 49 2.29 -2.62 3.49
CA GLY A 49 3.27 -2.54 4.57
C GLY A 49 4.21 -3.75 4.66
N VAL A 50 5.22 -3.59 5.53
CA VAL A 50 6.21 -4.63 5.84
C VAL A 50 6.19 -4.95 7.33
N ALA A 51 6.70 -6.13 7.69
CA ALA A 51 6.86 -6.56 9.07
C ALA A 51 7.57 -5.49 9.89
N GLU A 52 7.08 -5.25 11.09
CA GLU A 52 7.53 -4.15 11.94
C GLU A 52 9.03 -4.22 12.26
N SER A 53 9.54 -5.42 12.55
CA SER A 53 10.95 -5.71 12.79
C SER A 53 11.87 -5.38 11.59
N LEU A 54 11.28 -5.17 10.41
CA LEU A 54 11.99 -4.87 9.17
C LEU A 54 11.73 -3.45 8.64
N ARG A 55 10.97 -2.62 9.38
CA ARG A 55 10.83 -1.19 9.07
C ARG A 55 12.20 -0.50 9.16
N GLY A 56 12.37 0.58 8.41
CA GLY A 56 13.66 1.30 8.30
C GLY A 56 14.72 0.61 7.43
N ARG A 57 14.51 -0.65 7.00
CA ARG A 57 15.47 -1.40 6.15
C ARG A 57 15.25 -1.24 4.64
N LYS A 58 14.54 -0.18 4.22
CA LYS A 58 14.19 0.11 2.81
C LYS A 58 13.37 -0.96 2.07
N LEU A 59 12.94 -2.05 2.71
CA LEU A 59 12.08 -3.06 2.07
C LEU A 59 10.77 -2.46 1.55
N GLY A 60 10.16 -1.57 2.33
CA GLY A 60 8.98 -0.84 1.90
C GLY A 60 9.22 0.05 0.68
N SER A 61 10.39 0.68 0.60
CA SER A 61 10.80 1.48 -0.55
C SER A 61 10.90 0.62 -1.81
N VAL A 62 11.63 -0.50 -1.73
CA VAL A 62 11.78 -1.43 -2.85
C VAL A 62 10.43 -1.98 -3.30
N LEU A 63 9.58 -2.36 -2.34
CA LEU A 63 8.24 -2.87 -2.64
C LEU A 63 7.37 -1.83 -3.37
N PHE A 64 7.38 -0.57 -2.92
CA PHE A 64 6.70 0.52 -3.61
C PHE A 64 7.24 0.74 -5.02
N ASP A 65 8.57 0.89 -5.17
CA ASP A 65 9.19 1.22 -6.45
C ASP A 65 8.96 0.10 -7.48
N LYS A 66 9.01 -1.17 -7.04
CA LYS A 66 8.65 -2.34 -7.88
C LYS A 66 7.18 -2.33 -8.28
N THR A 67 6.30 -1.88 -7.40
CA THR A 67 4.87 -1.77 -7.72
C THR A 67 4.62 -0.68 -8.76
N VAL A 68 5.24 0.49 -8.62
CA VAL A 68 5.13 1.57 -9.61
C VAL A 68 5.65 1.13 -10.98
N GLN A 69 6.78 0.40 -11.02
CA GLN A 69 7.29 -0.18 -12.27
C GLN A 69 6.28 -1.13 -12.91
N ARG A 70 5.62 -1.97 -12.10
CA ARG A 70 4.57 -2.88 -12.57
C ARG A 70 3.34 -2.15 -13.09
N MET A 71 2.84 -1.17 -12.34
CA MET A 71 1.71 -0.33 -12.73
C MET A 71 1.99 0.37 -14.06
N LYS A 72 3.20 0.95 -14.20
CA LYS A 72 3.65 1.58 -15.45
C LYS A 72 3.69 0.59 -16.61
N ALA A 73 4.18 -0.64 -16.39
CA ALA A 73 4.21 -1.69 -17.42
C ALA A 73 2.80 -2.12 -17.87
N LYS A 74 1.81 -2.02 -16.99
CA LYS A 74 0.39 -2.22 -17.31
C LYS A 74 -0.29 -1.01 -17.96
N GLY A 75 0.45 0.07 -18.25
CA GLY A 75 -0.06 1.25 -18.93
C GLY A 75 -0.70 2.31 -18.02
N LEU A 76 -0.66 2.12 -16.70
CA LEU A 76 -1.17 3.11 -15.74
C LEU A 76 -0.26 4.35 -15.73
N ARG A 77 -0.87 5.53 -15.66
CA ARG A 77 -0.18 6.83 -15.83
C ARG A 77 -0.04 7.59 -14.51
N HIS A 78 -0.94 7.35 -13.58
CA HIS A 78 -0.97 7.97 -12.27
C HIS A 78 -0.96 6.94 -11.15
N ILE A 79 -0.63 7.43 -9.95
CA ILE A 79 -0.72 6.67 -8.72
C ILE A 79 -1.29 7.60 -7.65
N TRP A 80 -2.27 7.10 -6.90
CA TRP A 80 -2.80 7.81 -5.74
C TRP A 80 -2.97 6.84 -4.58
N VAL A 81 -2.89 7.39 -3.37
CA VAL A 81 -3.05 6.68 -2.11
C VAL A 81 -4.12 7.38 -1.29
N ALA A 82 -5.02 6.62 -0.68
CA ALA A 82 -6.01 7.17 0.24
C ALA A 82 -5.49 7.21 1.68
N TRP A 83 -6.00 8.15 2.48
CA TRP A 83 -5.86 8.17 3.94
C TRP A 83 -4.41 8.05 4.46
N THR A 84 -3.53 8.94 4.01
CA THR A 84 -2.15 9.01 4.51
C THR A 84 -2.02 10.01 5.66
N GLY A 85 -1.56 9.55 6.82
CA GLY A 85 -1.23 10.38 7.98
C GLY A 85 0.16 10.08 8.55
N GLY A 86 0.65 10.99 9.40
CA GLY A 86 1.90 10.81 10.15
C GLY A 86 3.14 10.61 9.27
N GLY A 87 4.05 9.73 9.72
CA GLY A 87 5.34 9.47 9.05
C GLY A 87 5.24 8.90 7.63
N ALA A 88 4.09 8.33 7.24
CA ALA A 88 3.87 7.80 5.90
C ALA A 88 3.81 8.92 4.85
N LYS A 89 3.36 10.12 5.21
CA LYS A 89 3.28 11.27 4.29
C LYS A 89 4.64 11.60 3.67
N ARG A 90 5.67 11.70 4.52
CA ARG A 90 7.05 12.00 4.09
C ARG A 90 7.59 10.95 3.11
N PHE A 91 7.24 9.68 3.29
CA PHE A 91 7.66 8.59 2.39
C PHE A 91 7.15 8.78 0.96
N TYR A 92 5.91 9.26 0.80
CA TYR A 92 5.28 9.50 -0.50
C TYR A 92 5.75 10.83 -1.11
N GLU A 93 5.93 11.88 -0.31
CA GLU A 93 6.48 13.16 -0.78
C GLU A 93 7.90 13.01 -1.35
N GLN A 94 8.74 12.20 -0.70
CA GLN A 94 10.08 11.85 -1.20
C GLN A 94 10.08 11.13 -2.56
N ARG A 95 8.90 10.65 -3.01
CA ARG A 95 8.69 9.97 -4.29
C ARG A 95 7.95 10.82 -5.31
N GLY A 96 7.82 12.12 -5.04
CA GLY A 96 7.17 13.07 -5.93
C GLY A 96 5.64 13.05 -5.87
N MET A 97 5.04 12.33 -4.91
CA MET A 97 3.60 12.41 -4.69
C MET A 97 3.24 13.72 -3.98
N THR A 98 2.12 14.32 -4.36
CA THR A 98 1.59 15.56 -3.77
C THR A 98 0.22 15.33 -3.18
N VAL A 99 -0.17 16.17 -2.21
CA VAL A 99 -1.50 16.09 -1.59
C VAL A 99 -2.55 16.59 -2.57
N ASN A 100 -3.47 15.72 -2.99
CA ASN A 100 -4.58 16.07 -3.89
C ASN A 100 -5.89 16.39 -3.17
N ARG A 101 -6.13 15.81 -1.98
CA ARG A 101 -7.32 16.02 -1.15
C ARG A 101 -6.95 15.96 0.33
N ARG A 102 -7.71 16.67 1.17
CA ARG A 102 -7.59 16.66 2.63
C ARG A 102 -8.94 16.27 3.23
N HIS A 103 -8.89 15.43 4.26
CA HIS A 103 -10.07 14.96 4.99
C HIS A 103 -9.88 15.28 6.48
N ALA A 104 -10.97 15.60 7.17
CA ALA A 104 -11.01 15.78 8.61
C ALA A 104 -11.94 14.72 9.22
N LEU A 105 -11.51 14.08 10.30
CA LEU A 105 -12.39 13.21 11.09
C LEU A 105 -13.28 14.09 11.95
N MET A 106 -14.59 13.95 11.78
CA MET A 106 -15.59 14.63 12.59
C MET A 106 -16.26 13.61 13.51
N LYS A 107 -16.52 14.01 14.75
CA LYS A 107 -17.28 13.22 15.72
C LYS A 107 -18.44 14.09 16.20
N LEU A 108 -19.64 13.50 16.27
CA LEU A 108 -20.77 14.17 16.88
C LEU A 108 -20.52 14.25 18.40
N GLU A 109 -20.56 15.45 18.97
CA GLU A 109 -20.58 15.62 20.42
C GLU A 109 -21.96 15.20 20.94
N GLN A 110 -21.96 14.38 21.99
CA GLN A 110 -23.16 13.96 22.70
C GLN A 110 -23.41 14.89 23.89
#